data_AF-A0A2M8GG72-F1
#
_entry.id   AF-A0A2M8GG72-F1
#
_cell.length_a   1.000
_cell.length_b   1.000
_cell.length_c   1.000
_cell.angle_alpha   90.00
_cell.angle_beta   90.00
_cell.angle_gamma   90.00
#
_symmetry.space_group_name_H-M   'P 1'
#
loop_
_entity.id
_entity.type
_entity.pdbx_description
1 polymer ?
#
loop_
_entity_poly.entity_id
_entity_poly.type
_entity_poly.pdbx_seq_one_letter_code
_entity_poly.pdbx_strand_id
1 'polypeptide(L)'
;MKKGLIILLCLIGLLEVGNLVFLDWQYISKSKSKSEVQFADWKDEEDKLATASCELSCKEIIEEEIQQELAKLPALAGQSSVSPAAPLKIPTQSNNKPKIVYVPLITDGSVSAAEWTGIVPSEFYFDPANYPSAKEFRFEAYLSSANDDRGFARLYDATNKRGVDFSDLSFNKSEFTRIESSAVKIWNGNNKYTIQLRSVNGTKVQVKEAKLKIYY
;
A
#
# COMPACT_ATOMS: atom_id res chain seq x y z
N MET A 1 -66.07 -26.08 -1.24
CA MET A 1 -65.08 -25.04 -1.61
C MET A 1 -63.95 -24.86 -0.58
N LYS A 2 -64.21 -24.79 0.74
CA LYS A 2 -63.15 -24.56 1.76
C LYS A 2 -62.04 -25.63 1.82
N LYS A 3 -62.36 -26.92 1.66
CA LYS A 3 -61.36 -28.01 1.74
C LYS A 3 -60.34 -28.00 0.58
N GLY A 4 -60.78 -27.63 -0.63
CA GLY A 4 -59.88 -27.53 -1.79
C GLY A 4 -58.89 -26.38 -1.67
N LEU A 5 -59.31 -25.25 -1.10
CA LEU A 5 -58.43 -24.09 -0.87
C LEU A 5 -57.33 -24.39 0.15
N ILE A 6 -57.65 -25.13 1.23
CA ILE A 6 -56.66 -25.52 2.24
C ILE A 6 -55.59 -26.43 1.64
N ILE A 7 -55.99 -27.40 0.81
CA ILE A 7 -55.04 -28.30 0.14
C ILE A 7 -54.13 -27.53 -0.82
N LEU A 8 -54.68 -26.57 -1.57
CA LEU A 8 -53.90 -25.73 -2.48
C LEU A 8 -52.83 -24.90 -1.73
N LEU A 9 -53.19 -24.28 -0.60
CA LEU A 9 -52.26 -23.48 0.20
C LEU A 9 -51.14 -24.35 0.80
N CYS A 10 -51.44 -25.57 1.23
CA CYS A 10 -50.41 -26.51 1.71
C CYS A 10 -49.41 -26.89 0.61
N LEU A 11 -49.88 -27.10 -0.63
CA LEU A 11 -49.01 -27.44 -1.75
C LEU A 11 -48.07 -26.28 -2.14
N ILE A 12 -48.58 -25.04 -2.12
CA ILE A 12 -47.77 -23.85 -2.39
C ILE A 12 -46.70 -23.67 -1.31
N GLY A 13 -47.07 -23.82 -0.03
CA GLY A 13 -46.13 -23.71 1.08
C GLY A 13 -45.02 -24.77 1.03
N LEU A 14 -45.33 -26.02 0.66
CA LEU A 14 -44.33 -27.06 0.48
C LEU A 14 -43.36 -26.77 -0.68
N LEU A 15 -43.86 -26.14 -1.74
CA LEU A 15 -43.04 -25.78 -2.91
C LEU A 15 -42.06 -24.64 -2.57
N GLU A 16 -42.49 -23.64 -1.80
CA GLU A 16 -41.62 -22.56 -1.32
C GLU A 16 -40.53 -23.06 -0.37
N VAL A 17 -40.89 -23.92 0.60
CA VAL A 17 -39.93 -24.51 1.53
C VAL A 17 -38.92 -25.41 0.78
N GLY A 18 -39.39 -26.20 -0.18
CA GLY A 18 -38.52 -27.02 -1.02
C GLY A 18 -37.51 -26.18 -1.82
N ASN A 19 -37.94 -25.05 -2.37
CA ASN A 19 -37.07 -24.12 -3.10
C ASN A 19 -35.99 -23.50 -2.20
N LEU A 20 -36.35 -23.10 -0.97
CA LEU A 20 -35.39 -22.55 0.00
C LEU A 20 -34.33 -23.58 0.40
N VAL A 21 -34.73 -24.83 0.70
CA VAL A 21 -33.79 -25.91 1.05
C VAL A 21 -32.83 -26.23 -0.11
N PHE A 22 -33.32 -26.20 -1.35
CA PHE A 22 -32.48 -26.44 -2.53
C PHE A 22 -31.45 -25.33 -2.75
N LEU A 23 -31.84 -24.06 -2.57
CA LEU A 23 -30.92 -22.92 -2.68
C LEU A 23 -29.84 -22.96 -1.59
N ASP A 24 -30.21 -23.33 -0.36
CA ASP A 24 -29.27 -23.43 0.76
C ASP A 24 -28.27 -24.60 0.55
N TRP A 25 -28.74 -25.73 0.01
CA TRP A 25 -27.87 -26.83 -0.38
C TRP A 25 -26.84 -26.42 -1.44
N GLN A 26 -27.27 -25.73 -2.50
CA GLN A 26 -26.39 -25.25 -3.58
C GLN A 26 -25.29 -24.30 -3.05
N TYR A 27 -25.62 -23.48 -2.07
CA TYR A 27 -24.67 -22.56 -1.44
C TYR A 27 -23.63 -23.32 -0.61
N ILE A 28 -24.06 -24.29 0.21
CA ILE A 28 -23.17 -25.13 1.03
C ILE A 28 -22.32 -26.07 0.16
N SER A 29 -22.83 -26.60 -0.94
CA SER A 29 -22.06 -27.50 -1.80
C SER A 29 -20.94 -26.77 -2.55
N LYS A 30 -21.12 -25.48 -2.89
CA LYS A 30 -20.07 -24.67 -3.52
C LYS A 30 -18.93 -24.29 -2.57
N SER A 31 -19.16 -24.23 -1.25
CA SER A 31 -18.11 -23.85 -0.29
C SER A 31 -17.11 -24.97 0.01
N LYS A 32 -17.44 -26.24 -0.27
CA LYS A 32 -16.55 -27.39 -0.01
C LYS A 32 -15.46 -27.64 -1.05
N SER A 33 -15.42 -26.89 -2.17
CA SER A 33 -14.46 -27.09 -3.27
C SER A 33 -13.12 -26.36 -3.10
N LYS A 34 -12.88 -25.64 -2.00
CA LYS A 34 -11.70 -24.74 -1.89
C LYS A 34 -10.97 -24.84 -0.56
N SER A 35 -10.36 -26.00 -0.29
CA SER A 35 -9.19 -26.10 0.59
C SER A 35 -8.48 -27.44 0.42
N GLU A 36 -7.72 -27.57 -0.66
CA GLU A 36 -6.54 -28.44 -0.68
C GLU A 36 -5.33 -27.50 -0.79
N VAL A 37 -4.80 -27.13 0.38
CA VAL A 37 -3.51 -26.44 0.46
C VAL A 37 -2.47 -27.54 0.30
N GLN A 38 -1.88 -27.63 -0.89
CA GLN A 38 -0.66 -28.39 -1.06
C GLN A 38 0.48 -27.66 -0.34
N PHE A 39 0.85 -28.19 0.82
CA PHE A 39 2.12 -27.85 1.45
C PHE A 39 3.22 -28.62 0.70
N ALA A 40 4.02 -27.89 -0.08
CA ALA A 40 5.26 -28.42 -0.63
C ALA A 40 6.25 -28.59 0.53
N ASP A 41 6.55 -29.85 0.81
CA ASP A 41 7.63 -30.32 1.67
C ASP A 41 8.96 -30.02 0.97
N TRP A 42 9.73 -29.06 1.49
CA TRP A 42 11.10 -28.80 1.03
C TRP A 42 12.06 -29.25 2.13
N LYS A 43 12.45 -30.51 2.03
CA LYS A 43 13.53 -31.09 2.78
C LYS A 43 14.73 -31.27 1.85
N ASP A 44 15.84 -30.65 2.25
CA ASP A 44 17.22 -31.01 1.98
C ASP A 44 17.65 -31.24 0.51
N GLU A 45 18.27 -30.22 -0.09
CA GLU A 45 19.30 -30.42 -1.10
C GLU A 45 20.44 -29.42 -0.87
N GLU A 46 21.16 -29.67 0.22
CA GLU A 46 22.52 -29.21 0.43
C GLU A 46 23.43 -30.16 -0.38
N ASP A 47 24.03 -29.65 -1.47
CA ASP A 47 25.46 -29.72 -1.76
C ASP A 47 25.73 -29.68 -3.29
N LYS A 48 26.71 -28.84 -3.66
CA LYS A 48 27.41 -28.74 -4.96
C LYS A 48 26.75 -27.99 -6.12
N LEU A 49 26.99 -26.67 -6.18
CA LEU A 49 27.62 -26.10 -7.39
C LEU A 49 28.30 -24.74 -7.13
N ALA A 50 29.62 -24.82 -7.01
CA ALA A 50 30.63 -23.84 -7.46
C ALA A 50 30.34 -22.34 -7.30
N THR A 51 30.86 -21.79 -6.20
CA THR A 51 31.45 -20.45 -6.15
C THR A 51 32.64 -20.39 -7.11
N ALA A 52 32.53 -19.66 -8.23
CA ALA A 52 33.62 -18.93 -8.89
C ALA A 52 33.08 -18.26 -10.17
N SER A 53 33.46 -17.00 -10.40
CA SER A 53 33.28 -16.24 -11.65
C SER A 53 32.06 -15.33 -11.78
N CYS A 54 31.66 -14.63 -10.72
CA CYS A 54 30.89 -13.39 -10.88
C CYS A 54 31.09 -12.39 -9.73
N GLU A 55 32.34 -12.14 -9.33
CA GLU A 55 32.64 -11.18 -8.25
C GLU A 55 33.68 -10.10 -8.61
N LEU A 56 34.22 -10.11 -9.84
CA LEU A 56 35.23 -9.14 -10.28
C LEU A 56 34.78 -8.27 -11.47
N SER A 57 34.02 -8.82 -12.42
CA SER A 57 33.58 -8.06 -13.60
C SER A 57 32.50 -7.01 -13.31
N CYS A 58 31.66 -7.21 -12.29
CA CYS A 58 30.63 -6.23 -11.94
C CYS A 58 31.17 -5.01 -11.19
N LYS A 59 32.33 -5.13 -10.52
CA LYS A 59 32.93 -3.98 -9.80
C LYS A 59 33.63 -3.02 -10.74
N GLU A 60 34.36 -3.54 -11.73
CA GLU A 60 35.07 -2.69 -12.70
C GLU A 60 34.11 -1.86 -13.56
N ILE A 61 32.95 -2.42 -13.94
CA ILE A 61 31.94 -1.71 -14.75
C ILE A 61 31.32 -0.53 -13.98
N ILE A 62 31.08 -0.68 -12.67
CA ILE A 62 30.48 0.37 -11.85
C ILE A 62 31.46 1.53 -11.63
N GLU A 63 32.75 1.23 -11.48
CA GLU A 63 33.77 2.25 -11.20
C GLU A 63 34.13 3.08 -12.44
N GLU A 64 33.99 2.50 -13.65
CA GLU A 64 34.17 3.22 -14.92
C GLU A 64 33.03 4.23 -15.20
N GLU A 65 31.78 3.89 -14.89
CA GLU A 65 30.63 4.80 -15.07
C GLU A 65 30.71 6.03 -14.14
N ILE A 66 31.23 5.88 -12.92
CA ILE A 66 31.36 6.99 -11.95
C ILE A 66 32.38 8.04 -12.43
N GLN A 67 33.47 7.62 -13.06
CA GLN A 67 34.51 8.52 -13.58
C GLN A 67 34.00 9.35 -14.79
N GLN A 68 33.15 8.76 -15.64
CA GLN A 68 32.57 9.47 -16.78
C GLN A 68 31.55 10.56 -16.37
N GLU A 69 30.81 10.36 -15.28
CA GLU A 69 29.88 11.37 -14.76
C GLU A 69 30.62 12.54 -14.09
N LEU A 70 31.71 12.27 -13.37
CA LEU A 70 32.53 13.32 -12.74
C LEU A 70 33.25 14.20 -13.78
N ALA A 71 33.61 13.67 -14.94
CA ALA A 71 34.22 14.41 -16.04
C ALA A 71 33.24 15.36 -16.77
N LYS A 72 31.92 15.19 -16.58
CA LYS A 72 30.88 16.06 -17.18
C LYS A 72 30.48 17.24 -16.28
N LEU A 73 31.01 17.33 -15.06
CA LEU A 73 30.75 18.46 -14.17
C LEU A 73 31.58 19.68 -14.62
N PRO A 74 30.96 20.83 -14.92
CA PRO A 74 31.69 22.03 -15.28
C PRO A 74 32.51 22.53 -14.08
N ALA A 75 33.82 22.71 -14.30
CA ALA A 75 34.71 23.35 -13.34
C ALA A 75 34.28 24.80 -13.12
N LEU A 76 33.76 25.11 -11.94
CA LEU A 76 33.50 26.49 -11.53
C LEU A 76 34.84 27.17 -11.20
N ALA A 77 35.36 27.95 -12.15
CA ALA A 77 36.46 28.88 -11.92
C ALA A 77 36.10 30.27 -12.46
N GLY A 78 36.37 31.30 -11.65
CA GLY A 78 36.31 32.72 -12.00
C GLY A 78 35.31 33.50 -11.14
N GLN A 79 35.70 33.99 -9.95
CA GLN A 79 36.22 35.35 -9.75
C GLN A 79 35.43 36.46 -10.46
N SER A 80 34.57 37.15 -9.70
CA SER A 80 34.23 38.56 -9.94
C SER A 80 34.36 39.33 -8.64
N SER A 81 35.36 40.22 -8.62
CA SER A 81 35.56 41.26 -7.64
C SER A 81 34.48 42.34 -7.75
N VAL A 82 33.71 42.59 -6.69
CA VAL A 82 33.08 43.90 -6.50
C VAL A 82 33.13 44.29 -5.01
N SER A 83 33.76 45.45 -4.82
CA SER A 83 33.81 46.41 -3.71
C SER A 83 32.86 46.25 -2.50
N PRO A 84 33.33 46.51 -1.26
CA PRO A 84 32.52 46.41 -0.04
C PRO A 84 31.52 47.58 0.09
N ALA A 85 30.23 47.26 -0.04
CA ALA A 85 29.14 48.11 0.45
C ALA A 85 28.78 47.70 1.89
N ALA A 86 28.48 48.70 2.73
CA ALA A 86 28.21 48.57 4.16
C ALA A 86 27.16 47.48 4.50
N PRO A 87 27.29 46.78 5.64
CA PRO A 87 26.40 45.68 6.00
C PRO A 87 25.00 46.20 6.35
N LEU A 88 24.05 46.04 5.43
CA LEU A 88 22.65 45.99 5.81
C LEU A 88 22.43 44.72 6.63
N LYS A 89 21.83 44.89 7.82
CA LYS A 89 21.32 43.79 8.63
C LYS A 89 20.22 43.06 7.84
N ILE A 90 20.62 42.01 7.13
CA ILE A 90 19.69 41.03 6.58
C ILE A 90 19.14 40.27 7.78
N PRO A 91 17.81 40.26 8.03
CA PRO A 91 17.25 39.37 9.02
C PRO A 91 17.59 37.95 8.58
N THR A 92 18.30 37.23 9.44
CA THR A 92 18.51 35.78 9.30
C THR A 92 17.12 35.13 9.29
N GLN A 93 16.60 34.88 8.09
CA GLN A 93 15.43 34.07 7.92
C GLN A 93 15.84 32.67 8.37
N SER A 94 15.37 32.27 9.56
CA SER A 94 15.48 30.91 10.04
C SER A 94 14.91 30.00 8.96
N ASN A 95 15.80 29.30 8.25
CA ASN A 95 15.43 28.25 7.30
C ASN A 95 14.94 27.04 8.10
N ASN A 96 13.82 27.20 8.80
CA ASN A 96 13.19 26.16 9.59
C ASN A 96 12.33 25.29 8.66
N LYS A 97 12.94 24.71 7.62
CA LYS A 97 12.25 23.70 6.81
C LYS A 97 12.00 22.48 7.72
N PRO A 98 10.76 22.02 7.87
CA PRO A 98 10.48 20.86 8.71
C PRO A 98 11.26 19.67 8.18
N LYS A 99 11.95 18.97 9.08
CA LYS A 99 12.67 17.73 8.74
C LYS A 99 11.61 16.65 8.51
N ILE A 100 11.62 16.05 7.32
CA ILE A 100 10.70 14.97 6.93
C ILE A 100 11.52 13.71 6.66
N VAL A 101 11.13 12.60 7.29
CA VAL A 101 11.66 11.26 7.02
C VAL A 101 10.58 10.43 6.33
N TYR A 102 11.00 9.56 5.42
CA TYR A 102 10.10 8.68 4.66
C TYR A 102 10.37 7.23 5.01
N VAL A 103 9.31 6.49 5.31
CA VAL A 103 9.34 5.02 5.42
C VAL A 103 8.63 4.45 4.21
N PRO A 104 9.36 3.90 3.22
CA PRO A 104 8.74 3.34 2.03
C PRO A 104 7.93 2.10 2.40
N LEU A 105 6.73 1.99 1.84
CA LEU A 105 5.91 0.79 1.93
C LEU A 105 6.07 0.07 0.59
N ILE A 106 6.64 -1.13 0.61
CA ILE A 106 6.73 -1.97 -0.59
C ILE A 106 5.30 -2.30 -0.99
N THR A 107 4.80 -1.71 -2.07
CA THR A 107 3.45 -1.96 -2.55
C THR A 107 3.36 -1.67 -4.03
N ASP A 108 2.82 -2.63 -4.77
CA ASP A 108 2.24 -2.45 -6.09
C ASP A 108 1.08 -3.45 -6.16
N GLY A 109 -0.08 -3.00 -6.61
CA GLY A 109 -1.22 -3.90 -6.67
C GLY A 109 -2.51 -3.20 -7.07
N SER A 110 -3.52 -4.03 -7.29
CA SER A 110 -4.82 -3.56 -7.72
C SER A 110 -5.95 -4.42 -7.19
N VAL A 111 -7.11 -3.82 -7.00
CA VAL A 111 -8.34 -4.52 -6.63
C VAL A 111 -9.52 -3.95 -7.39
N SER A 112 -10.56 -4.75 -7.54
CA SER A 112 -11.86 -4.32 -8.05
C SER A 112 -12.97 -4.58 -7.02
N ALA A 113 -12.61 -4.98 -5.80
CA ALA A 113 -13.57 -5.35 -4.77
C ALA A 113 -14.26 -4.13 -4.17
N ALA A 114 -15.56 -4.28 -3.90
CA ALA A 114 -16.36 -3.30 -3.16
C ALA A 114 -16.05 -3.31 -1.65
N GLU A 115 -15.39 -4.34 -1.16
CA GLU A 115 -14.92 -4.48 0.22
C GLU A 115 -13.45 -4.12 0.35
N TRP A 116 -13.07 -3.69 1.55
CA TRP A 116 -11.68 -3.41 1.88
C TRP A 116 -10.81 -4.65 1.71
N THR A 117 -9.86 -4.57 0.79
CA THR A 117 -8.99 -5.70 0.41
C THR A 117 -7.54 -5.30 0.61
N GLY A 118 -6.79 -6.11 1.36
CA GLY A 118 -5.36 -5.91 1.58
C GLY A 118 -4.55 -6.17 0.32
N ILE A 119 -3.54 -5.34 0.07
CA ILE A 119 -2.60 -5.50 -1.05
C ILE A 119 -1.44 -6.38 -0.60
N VAL A 120 -1.01 -7.31 -1.44
CA VAL A 120 0.12 -8.20 -1.16
C VAL A 120 1.17 -8.05 -2.27
N PRO A 121 2.46 -7.87 -1.92
CA PRO A 121 2.97 -7.57 -0.58
C PRO A 121 2.73 -6.09 -0.25
N SER A 122 2.19 -5.80 0.94
CA SER A 122 2.19 -4.43 1.51
C SER A 122 2.37 -4.42 3.03
N GLU A 123 2.77 -5.55 3.58
CA GLU A 123 2.88 -5.74 5.02
C GLU A 123 4.19 -5.16 5.54
N PHE A 124 4.13 -4.38 6.62
CA PHE A 124 5.32 -3.84 7.28
C PHE A 124 5.08 -3.70 8.79
N TYR A 125 6.17 -3.72 9.55
CA TYR A 125 6.13 -3.45 10.99
C TYR A 125 6.55 -2.01 11.25
N PHE A 126 5.84 -1.34 12.15
CA PHE A 126 6.15 0.02 12.53
C PHE A 126 5.91 0.23 14.02
N ASP A 127 6.89 0.85 14.68
CA ASP A 127 6.80 1.29 16.06
C ASP A 127 7.10 2.80 16.12
N PRO A 128 6.16 3.65 16.55
CA PRO A 128 6.41 5.08 16.70
C PRO A 128 7.53 5.39 17.71
N ALA A 129 7.84 4.47 18.65
CA ALA A 129 8.96 4.64 19.58
C ALA A 129 10.34 4.73 18.89
N ASN A 130 10.46 4.19 17.67
CA ASN A 130 11.68 4.30 16.87
C ASN A 130 11.91 5.70 16.28
N TYR A 131 10.91 6.59 16.39
CA TYR A 131 10.95 7.96 15.87
C TYR A 131 10.71 8.97 16.99
N PRO A 132 11.62 9.04 17.98
CA PRO A 132 11.50 10.00 19.07
C PRO A 132 11.47 11.43 18.50
N SER A 133 10.65 12.30 19.10
CA SER A 133 10.43 13.68 18.66
C SER A 133 9.65 13.85 17.35
N ALA A 134 9.12 12.78 16.75
CA ALA A 134 8.15 12.93 15.67
C ALA A 134 6.89 13.66 16.17
N LYS A 135 6.46 14.69 15.43
CA LYS A 135 5.26 15.48 15.71
C LYS A 135 4.00 14.81 15.17
N GLU A 136 4.10 14.29 13.95
CA GLU A 136 2.99 13.61 13.28
C GLU A 136 3.48 12.64 12.20
N PHE A 137 2.60 11.71 11.86
CA PHE A 137 2.77 10.75 10.79
C PHE A 137 1.68 10.98 9.73
N ARG A 138 1.99 10.86 8.44
CA ARG A 138 1.01 10.95 7.36
C ARG A 138 1.21 9.84 6.35
N PHE A 139 0.12 9.28 5.86
CA PHE A 139 0.13 8.27 4.81
C PHE A 139 0.08 8.94 3.45
N GLU A 140 1.04 8.65 2.58
CA GLU A 140 1.07 9.13 1.20
C GLU A 140 1.06 7.92 0.25
N ALA A 141 0.23 7.97 -0.79
CA ALA A 141 0.16 6.91 -1.79
C ALA A 141 0.00 7.47 -3.21
N TYR A 142 0.49 6.71 -4.19
CA TYR A 142 0.35 6.98 -5.62
C TYR A 142 -0.71 6.06 -6.22
N LEU A 143 -1.88 6.62 -6.50
CA LEU A 143 -3.13 5.89 -6.71
C LEU A 143 -3.77 6.23 -8.05
N SER A 144 -4.41 5.24 -8.69
CA SER A 144 -5.25 5.43 -9.89
C SER A 144 -6.49 4.55 -9.85
N SER A 145 -7.54 4.97 -10.56
CA SER A 145 -8.82 4.28 -10.68
C SER A 145 -9.28 4.26 -12.13
N ALA A 146 -9.65 3.09 -12.65
CA ALA A 146 -10.18 2.99 -14.01
C ALA A 146 -11.44 3.85 -14.19
N ASN A 147 -11.58 4.46 -15.36
CA ASN A 147 -12.73 5.30 -15.75
C ASN A 147 -13.00 6.50 -14.82
N ASP A 148 -12.00 7.00 -14.10
CA ASP A 148 -12.16 8.08 -13.11
C ASP A 148 -13.20 7.76 -12.02
N ASP A 149 -13.45 6.48 -11.76
CA ASP A 149 -14.37 6.05 -10.71
C ASP A 149 -13.79 6.30 -9.32
N ARG A 150 -14.67 6.44 -8.33
CA ARG A 150 -14.26 6.64 -6.94
C ARG A 150 -13.60 5.38 -6.38
N GLY A 151 -12.35 5.53 -5.96
CA GLY A 151 -11.56 4.56 -5.22
C GLY A 151 -11.15 5.08 -3.85
N PHE A 152 -10.81 4.15 -2.96
CA PHE A 152 -10.30 4.45 -1.64
C PHE A 152 -9.06 3.62 -1.31
N ALA A 153 -8.16 4.21 -0.53
CA ALA A 153 -7.01 3.54 0.06
C ALA A 153 -6.91 3.89 1.55
N ARG A 154 -6.37 3.01 2.38
CA ARG A 154 -6.08 3.31 3.79
C ARG A 154 -4.96 2.44 4.34
N LEU A 155 -4.43 2.83 5.50
CA LEU A 155 -3.63 1.94 6.33
C LEU A 155 -4.55 1.09 7.20
N TYR A 156 -4.22 -0.19 7.32
CA TYR A 156 -4.90 -1.15 8.19
C TYR A 156 -3.90 -1.75 9.16
N ASP A 157 -4.22 -1.66 10.45
CA ASP A 157 -3.49 -2.31 11.52
C ASP A 157 -3.93 -3.78 11.59
N ALA A 158 -3.08 -4.66 11.06
CA ALA A 158 -3.32 -6.09 11.05
C ALA A 158 -3.07 -6.74 12.42
N THR A 159 -2.35 -6.08 13.34
CA THR A 159 -2.21 -6.54 14.73
C THR A 159 -3.52 -6.32 15.48
N ASN A 160 -4.07 -5.11 15.40
CA ASN A 160 -5.26 -4.69 16.16
C ASN A 160 -6.58 -4.82 15.38
N LYS A 161 -6.52 -5.36 14.15
CA LYS A 161 -7.65 -5.65 13.26
C LYS A 161 -8.55 -4.45 12.95
N ARG A 162 -7.96 -3.26 12.76
CA ARG A 162 -8.70 -2.01 12.54
C ARG A 162 -8.08 -1.14 11.45
N GLY A 163 -8.89 -0.29 10.83
CA GLY A 163 -8.37 0.83 10.05
C GLY A 163 -7.60 1.80 10.95
N VAL A 164 -6.49 2.34 10.44
CA VAL A 164 -5.75 3.40 11.13
C VAL A 164 -6.51 4.71 10.96
N ASP A 165 -6.79 5.37 12.07
CA ASP A 165 -7.59 6.60 12.04
C ASP A 165 -6.90 7.68 11.19
N PHE A 166 -7.71 8.39 10.40
CA PHE A 166 -7.28 9.48 9.52
C PHE A 166 -6.35 9.07 8.37
N SER A 167 -6.19 7.77 8.11
CA SER A 167 -5.38 7.24 7.00
C SER A 167 -6.16 7.06 5.69
N ASP A 168 -7.48 7.26 5.69
CA ASP A 168 -8.31 7.08 4.50
C ASP A 168 -7.98 8.14 3.43
N LEU A 169 -7.76 7.68 2.21
CA LEU A 169 -7.53 8.46 1.00
C LEU A 169 -8.68 8.19 0.03
N SER A 170 -9.22 9.23 -0.60
CA SER A 170 -10.20 9.11 -1.68
C SER A 170 -9.64 9.66 -2.98
N PHE A 171 -9.86 8.96 -4.09
CA PHE A 171 -9.37 9.35 -5.41
C PHE A 171 -10.33 8.94 -6.51
N ASN A 172 -10.21 9.59 -7.67
CA ASN A 172 -11.09 9.37 -8.82
C ASN A 172 -10.39 9.75 -10.13
N LYS A 173 -9.11 9.42 -10.26
CA LYS A 173 -8.29 9.72 -11.44
C LYS A 173 -7.77 8.44 -12.07
N SER A 174 -7.93 8.33 -13.36
CA SER A 174 -7.40 7.26 -14.23
C SER A 174 -5.89 7.33 -14.36
N GLU A 175 -5.32 8.53 -14.28
CA GLU A 175 -3.90 8.73 -14.12
C GLU A 175 -3.48 8.54 -12.67
N PHE A 176 -2.26 8.05 -12.45
CA PHE A 176 -1.72 7.95 -11.11
C PHE A 176 -1.49 9.33 -10.52
N THR A 177 -2.07 9.55 -9.34
CA THR A 177 -1.97 10.80 -8.58
C THR A 177 -1.46 10.53 -7.18
N ARG A 178 -0.63 11.44 -6.67
CA ARG A 178 -0.06 11.35 -5.34
C ARG A 178 -0.96 12.06 -4.37
N ILE A 179 -1.40 11.36 -3.34
CA ILE A 179 -2.36 11.85 -2.36
C ILE A 179 -1.82 11.56 -0.97
N GLU A 180 -2.00 12.52 -0.07
CA GLU A 180 -1.56 12.45 1.33
C GLU A 180 -2.77 12.51 2.26
N SER A 181 -2.70 11.77 3.36
CA SER A 181 -3.73 11.74 4.41
C SER A 181 -3.58 12.92 5.37
N SER A 182 -4.53 13.04 6.28
CA SER A 182 -4.32 13.84 7.50
C SER A 182 -3.33 13.14 8.45
N ALA A 183 -2.99 13.79 9.56
CA ALA A 183 -2.14 13.19 10.61
C ALA A 183 -2.77 11.89 11.14
N VAL A 184 -2.12 10.77 10.88
CA VAL A 184 -2.61 9.44 11.25
C VAL A 184 -2.32 9.13 12.72
N LYS A 185 -3.23 8.41 13.39
CA LYS A 185 -3.03 7.95 14.76
C LYS A 185 -2.53 6.51 14.78
N ILE A 186 -1.21 6.38 14.82
CA ILE A 186 -0.52 5.09 14.95
C ILE A 186 -0.51 4.66 16.41
N TRP A 187 -0.83 3.40 16.68
CA TRP A 187 -0.79 2.83 18.02
C TRP A 187 0.66 2.53 18.43
N ASN A 188 0.96 2.73 19.70
CA ASN A 188 2.28 2.41 20.24
C ASN A 188 2.60 0.91 20.14
N GLY A 189 3.89 0.60 20.08
CA GLY A 189 4.41 -0.75 19.94
C GLY A 189 4.61 -1.15 18.49
N ASN A 190 5.28 -2.28 18.30
CA ASN A 190 5.66 -2.80 16.99
C ASN A 190 4.48 -3.51 16.31
N ASN A 191 3.59 -2.74 15.69
CA ASN A 191 2.38 -3.25 15.06
C ASN A 191 2.61 -3.56 13.57
N LYS A 192 1.89 -4.57 13.06
CA LYS A 192 1.90 -4.95 11.65
C LYS A 192 0.83 -4.16 10.90
N TYR A 193 1.23 -3.44 9.88
CA TYR A 193 0.37 -2.64 9.02
C TYR A 193 0.34 -3.20 7.60
N THR A 194 -0.76 -2.95 6.89
CA THR A 194 -0.94 -3.27 5.46
C THR A 194 -1.78 -2.18 4.79
N ILE A 195 -1.63 -2.02 3.49
CA ILE A 195 -2.46 -1.10 2.71
C ILE A 195 -3.70 -1.84 2.25
N GLN A 196 -4.87 -1.22 2.44
CA GLN A 196 -6.11 -1.72 1.89
C GLN A 196 -6.63 -0.78 0.80
N LEU A 197 -7.16 -1.38 -0.26
CA LEU A 197 -7.85 -0.68 -1.33
C LEU A 197 -9.33 -1.10 -1.36
N ARG A 198 -10.17 -0.20 -1.88
CA ARG A 198 -11.60 -0.44 -2.11
C ARG A 198 -12.06 0.34 -3.34
N SER A 199 -12.86 -0.30 -4.19
CA SER A 199 -13.56 0.33 -5.30
C SER A 199 -15.04 0.56 -4.95
N VAL A 200 -15.65 1.65 -5.43
CA VAL A 200 -17.11 1.85 -5.24
C VAL A 200 -17.91 1.11 -6.29
N ASN A 201 -17.46 1.14 -7.55
CA ASN A 201 -18.23 0.68 -8.71
C ASN A 201 -17.73 -0.66 -9.27
N GLY A 202 -16.85 -1.36 -8.55
CA GLY A 202 -16.25 -2.60 -9.03
C GLY A 202 -15.18 -2.40 -10.11
N THR A 203 -14.77 -1.15 -10.35
CA THR A 203 -13.69 -0.82 -11.29
C THR A 203 -12.32 -0.94 -10.63
N LYS A 204 -11.32 -1.21 -11.48
CA LYS A 204 -9.95 -1.49 -11.03
C LYS A 204 -9.36 -0.23 -10.40
N VAL A 205 -9.05 -0.31 -9.11
CA VAL A 205 -8.26 0.68 -8.38
C VAL A 205 -6.86 0.13 -8.16
N GLN A 206 -5.83 0.98 -8.25
CA GLN A 206 -4.43 0.57 -8.25
C GLN A 206 -3.61 1.47 -7.33
N VAL A 207 -2.61 0.88 -6.68
CA VAL A 207 -1.55 1.58 -5.95
C VAL A 207 -0.22 1.19 -6.57
N LYS A 208 0.64 2.18 -6.84
CA LYS A 208 1.96 1.96 -7.42
C LYS A 208 3.11 2.17 -6.42
N GLU A 209 2.90 3.06 -5.46
CA GLU A 209 3.87 3.40 -4.43
C GLU A 209 3.10 3.90 -3.21
N ALA A 210 3.60 3.62 -2.02
CA ALA A 210 3.15 4.30 -0.81
C ALA A 210 4.28 4.47 0.19
N LYS A 211 4.13 5.42 1.10
CA LYS A 211 5.09 5.70 2.17
C LYS A 211 4.42 6.35 3.36
N LEU A 212 5.03 6.17 4.52
CA LEU A 212 4.71 6.95 5.70
C LEU A 212 5.67 8.14 5.80
N LYS A 213 5.12 9.34 5.94
CA LYS A 213 5.86 10.59 6.13
C LYS A 213 5.89 10.92 7.61
N ILE A 214 7.08 11.22 8.12
CA ILE A 214 7.32 11.50 9.52
C ILE A 214 7.82 12.93 9.62
N TYR A 215 7.05 13.78 10.30
CA TYR A 215 7.35 15.20 10.47
C TYR A 215 7.96 15.44 11.84
N TYR A 216 9.05 16.21 11.90
CA TYR A 216 9.77 16.59 13.12
C TYR A 216 9.63 18.07 13.48
#